data_AF-A0A2N1C8D0-F1
#
_entry.id   AF-A0A2N1C8D0-F1
#
_cell.length_a   1.000
_cell.length_b   1.000
_cell.length_c   1.000
_cell.angle_alpha   90.00
_cell.angle_beta   90.00
_cell.angle_gamma   90.00
#
_symmetry.space_group_name_H-M   'P 1'
#
loop_
_entity.id
_entity.type
_entity.pdbx_description
1 polymer ?
#
loop_
_entity_poly.entity_id
_entity_poly.type
_entity_poly.pdbx_seq_one_letter_code
_entity_poly.pdbx_strand_id
1 'polypeptide(L)'
;MSDNINKDKDQLNKQESNPVLVKKLENVINESVNVDAKELAEIEAIQAAIEANDDPIDDIETAAGEASDGGRSVVVDVSRDATEIIASSTFKTESFAFDAVATELTDTNINDLLVNPIPDVNDAATITLESTTNTFLEDTTVVNDQVVSFSTNDEDGNAVTVTLSDTVNYALVGNTVVLTQAGADLVNSGADLPEFTLSATDGVQTTPTTVDVNPGNTVDVNDAATITLESTTPNFTEENAVATDVVASFSTNDEDGDTVTVTLSDTVNYALVGNTVVLTQAGADLVNSGADLPDFTLSATDGVQTTPTTVDVNPGNTVDVNDAATITVETTTVSFTEEDAVATDVVASFSTNDEDGDTVTVTLSDTVNYALVGNTVVLTQAGADLVNSGADLPDFILSATDGKQTSPATVDVNPGNTIDVNDAATITLESTTPNFTEENAVATDVVASFSTNDEDGDTVTVTLSDTVNYALVGNTVVLTQAGADLVNSGADLPDFTLSATDGVQTTPTTVDVNPGNTVDVNDAATITVETTTESFTEEDAV
;
A
#
# COMPACT_ATOMS: atom_id res chain seq x y z
N MET A 1 -68.54 14.14 7.75
CA MET A 1 -67.72 13.73 6.59
C MET A 1 -66.28 13.79 7.07
N SER A 2 -65.88 12.78 7.84
CA SER A 2 -65.16 11.59 7.39
C SER A 2 -63.72 11.79 7.84
N ASP A 3 -63.43 11.31 9.04
CA ASP A 3 -62.68 10.06 9.24
C ASP A 3 -61.28 10.17 8.65
N ASN A 4 -60.29 10.37 9.54
CA ASN A 4 -59.13 9.49 9.63
C ASN A 4 -58.30 9.87 10.86
N ILE A 5 -58.80 9.37 12.00
CA ILE A 5 -57.97 8.74 13.03
C ILE A 5 -56.97 7.83 12.31
N ASN A 6 -55.71 7.82 12.78
CA ASN A 6 -54.61 6.92 12.38
C ASN A 6 -53.50 7.53 11.50
N LYS A 7 -52.80 8.57 12.00
CA LYS A 7 -51.51 9.01 11.44
C LYS A 7 -50.27 8.34 12.09
N ASP A 8 -50.48 7.36 12.97
CA ASP A 8 -49.39 6.57 13.59
C ASP A 8 -49.21 5.17 13.00
N LYS A 9 -49.92 4.80 11.92
CA LYS A 9 -49.64 3.54 11.18
C LYS A 9 -48.69 3.69 10.00
N ASP A 10 -48.34 4.90 9.57
CA ASP A 10 -47.36 5.12 8.49
C ASP A 10 -45.93 5.40 8.99
N GLN A 11 -45.72 5.46 10.31
CA GLN A 11 -44.39 5.45 10.93
C GLN A 11 -43.91 4.01 11.22
N LEU A 12 -44.75 2.99 10.99
CA LEU A 12 -44.43 1.57 11.16
C LEU A 12 -44.26 0.81 9.83
N ASN A 13 -44.52 1.45 8.70
CA ASN A 13 -44.40 0.85 7.36
C ASN A 13 -43.35 1.52 6.46
N LYS A 14 -42.54 2.43 7.01
CA LYS A 14 -41.22 2.77 6.45
C LYS A 14 -40.18 2.00 7.25
N GLN A 15 -40.03 0.72 6.94
CA GLN A 15 -38.72 0.08 7.06
C GLN A 15 -37.81 0.78 6.04
N GLU A 16 -37.25 1.92 6.44
CA GLU A 16 -35.93 2.26 5.95
C GLU A 16 -35.00 1.22 6.54
N SER A 17 -34.63 0.28 5.69
CA SER A 17 -33.66 -0.76 5.92
C SER A 17 -32.41 -0.15 6.53
N ASN A 18 -32.26 -0.26 7.85
CA ASN A 18 -30.98 -0.05 8.51
C ASN A 18 -30.08 -1.21 8.06
N PRO A 19 -29.05 -0.98 7.22
CA PRO A 19 -28.23 -2.05 6.66
C PRO A 19 -27.38 -2.76 7.74
N VAL A 20 -27.35 -2.23 8.97
CA VAL A 20 -26.61 -2.80 10.10
C VAL A 20 -27.41 -3.89 10.84
N LEU A 21 -28.75 -3.83 10.86
CA LEU A 21 -29.56 -4.84 11.57
C LEU A 21 -29.94 -6.05 10.70
N VAL A 22 -30.13 -5.88 9.39
CA VAL A 22 -30.47 -7.01 8.50
C VAL A 22 -29.27 -7.92 8.26
N LYS A 23 -28.05 -7.35 8.15
CA LYS A 23 -26.80 -8.13 8.02
C LYS A 23 -26.46 -8.94 9.27
N LYS A 24 -26.89 -8.47 10.45
CA LYS A 24 -26.70 -9.20 11.72
C LYS A 24 -27.66 -10.37 11.90
N LEU A 25 -28.83 -10.36 11.24
CA LEU A 25 -29.77 -11.48 11.29
C LEU A 25 -29.50 -12.53 10.19
N GLU A 26 -28.98 -12.12 9.03
CA GLU A 26 -28.59 -13.04 7.96
C GLU A 26 -27.29 -13.80 8.25
N ASN A 27 -26.35 -13.23 9.02
CA ASN A 27 -25.12 -13.94 9.43
C ASN A 27 -25.33 -14.99 10.53
N VAL A 28 -26.43 -14.95 11.29
CA VAL A 28 -26.69 -15.92 12.37
C VAL A 28 -27.39 -17.19 11.85
N ILE A 29 -27.95 -17.16 10.64
CA ILE A 29 -28.74 -18.27 10.09
C ILE A 29 -27.95 -19.08 9.05
N ASN A 30 -26.78 -18.60 8.60
CA ASN A 30 -26.04 -19.20 7.49
C ASN A 30 -24.62 -19.66 7.83
N GLU A 31 -24.26 -19.70 9.12
CA GLU A 31 -23.07 -20.42 9.55
C GLU A 31 -23.42 -21.91 9.60
N SER A 32 -23.24 -22.58 8.46
CA SER A 32 -23.22 -24.04 8.42
C SER A 32 -22.07 -24.48 9.33
N VAL A 33 -22.41 -24.89 10.55
CA VAL A 33 -21.51 -25.62 11.44
C VAL A 33 -21.04 -26.83 10.64
N ASN A 34 -19.83 -26.75 10.10
CA ASN A 34 -19.19 -27.86 9.41
C ASN A 34 -18.67 -28.81 10.49
N VAL A 35 -19.59 -29.49 11.17
CA VAL A 35 -19.29 -30.64 12.02
C VAL A 35 -18.69 -31.68 11.10
N ASP A 36 -17.44 -32.07 11.37
CA ASP A 36 -16.77 -33.11 10.60
C ASP A 36 -17.64 -34.37 10.65
N ALA A 37 -17.73 -35.10 9.53
CA ALA A 37 -18.48 -36.37 9.48
C ALA A 37 -17.96 -37.36 10.53
N LYS A 38 -16.71 -37.18 11.00
CA LYS A 38 -16.13 -37.90 12.12
C LYS A 38 -16.74 -37.51 13.48
N GLU A 39 -16.96 -36.23 13.75
CA GLU A 39 -17.59 -35.75 14.98
C GLU A 39 -19.06 -36.17 15.06
N LEU A 40 -19.77 -36.15 13.92
CA LEU A 40 -21.14 -36.66 13.86
C LEU A 40 -21.20 -38.18 14.16
N ALA A 41 -20.23 -38.95 13.65
CA ALA A 41 -20.13 -40.39 13.92
C ALA A 41 -19.74 -40.68 15.38
N GLU A 42 -18.91 -39.85 16.01
CA GLU A 42 -18.58 -39.97 17.43
C GLU A 42 -19.79 -39.65 18.33
N ILE A 43 -20.57 -38.62 17.98
CA ILE A 43 -21.83 -38.30 18.69
C ILE A 43 -22.85 -39.44 18.53
N GLU A 44 -23.00 -39.99 17.32
CA GLU A 44 -23.91 -41.12 17.06
C GLU A 44 -23.47 -42.40 17.78
N ALA A 45 -22.16 -42.64 17.91
CA ALA A 45 -21.60 -43.74 18.70
C ALA A 45 -21.81 -43.57 20.21
N ILE A 46 -21.70 -42.34 20.73
CA ILE A 46 -21.98 -42.03 22.14
C ILE A 46 -23.47 -42.17 22.44
N GLN A 47 -24.35 -41.69 21.54
CA GLN A 47 -25.80 -41.86 21.67
C GLN A 47 -26.19 -43.34 21.65
N ALA A 48 -25.62 -44.14 20.74
CA ALA A 48 -25.83 -45.59 20.72
C ALA A 48 -25.31 -46.29 21.99
N ALA A 49 -24.22 -45.80 22.61
CA ALA A 49 -23.70 -46.34 23.86
C ALA A 49 -24.57 -46.01 25.08
N ILE A 50 -25.20 -44.84 25.11
CA ILE A 50 -26.16 -44.45 26.15
C ILE A 50 -27.45 -45.27 26.01
N GLU A 51 -27.95 -45.41 24.78
CA GLU A 51 -29.21 -46.12 24.49
C GLU A 51 -29.07 -47.65 24.62
N ALA A 52 -27.85 -48.19 24.47
CA ALA A 52 -27.55 -49.59 24.76
C ALA A 52 -27.31 -49.90 26.25
N ASN A 53 -27.17 -48.88 27.10
CA ASN A 53 -26.92 -49.03 28.54
C ASN A 53 -28.13 -48.58 29.39
N ASP A 54 -29.31 -48.48 28.77
CA ASP A 54 -30.61 -48.26 29.41
C ASP A 54 -31.19 -49.59 29.94
N ASP A 55 -30.34 -50.40 30.57
CA ASP A 55 -30.82 -51.42 31.49
C ASP A 55 -31.23 -50.69 32.77
N PRO A 56 -32.49 -50.81 33.22
CA PRO A 56 -32.92 -50.20 34.47
C PRO A 56 -32.02 -50.72 35.58
N ILE A 57 -31.39 -49.81 36.33
CA ILE A 57 -30.73 -50.14 37.59
C ILE A 57 -31.77 -50.85 38.44
N ASP A 58 -31.56 -52.14 38.70
CA ASP A 58 -32.40 -52.92 39.61
C ASP A 58 -32.57 -52.15 40.92
N ASP A 59 -33.83 -51.95 41.32
CA ASP A 59 -34.19 -51.33 42.58
C ASP A 59 -33.39 -51.98 43.71
N ILE A 60 -32.61 -51.17 44.43
CA ILE A 60 -31.96 -51.62 45.66
C ILE A 60 -33.09 -51.84 46.68
N GLU A 61 -33.51 -53.10 46.77
CA GLU A 61 -34.40 -53.65 47.80
C GLU A 61 -33.96 -53.16 49.19
N THR A 62 -34.72 -52.23 49.75
CA THR A 62 -34.66 -51.95 51.19
C THR A 62 -35.12 -53.20 51.93
N ALA A 63 -34.45 -53.57 53.02
CA ALA A 63 -34.70 -54.78 53.82
C ALA A 63 -36.02 -54.74 54.63
N ALA A 64 -37.13 -54.36 54.00
CA ALA A 64 -38.49 -54.45 54.51
C ALA A 64 -39.37 -55.02 53.40
N GLY A 65 -39.56 -56.34 53.43
CA GLY A 65 -40.35 -57.06 52.43
C GLY A 65 -41.83 -56.66 52.46
N GLU A 66 -42.33 -56.19 51.32
CA GLU A 66 -43.76 -56.04 51.04
C GLU A 66 -44.31 -57.35 50.47
N ALA A 67 -44.68 -58.25 51.36
CA ALA A 67 -45.61 -59.34 51.06
C ALA A 67 -46.75 -59.27 52.08
N SER A 68 -47.59 -58.24 51.92
CA SER A 68 -48.89 -58.14 52.56
C SER A 68 -49.89 -58.99 51.78
N ASP A 69 -50.00 -60.27 52.14
CA ASP A 69 -51.13 -61.12 51.77
C ASP A 69 -52.15 -61.16 52.91
N GLY A 70 -53.22 -60.37 52.76
CA GLY A 70 -54.36 -60.39 53.67
C GLY A 70 -54.84 -61.82 53.94
N GLY A 71 -54.57 -62.32 55.15
CA GLY A 71 -54.71 -63.75 55.42
C GLY A 71 -54.70 -64.15 56.90
N ARG A 72 -55.67 -63.65 57.68
CA ARG A 72 -56.18 -64.24 58.94
C ARG A 72 -55.15 -64.55 60.04
N SER A 73 -55.14 -63.70 61.07
CA SER A 73 -54.96 -64.17 62.45
C SER A 73 -55.83 -63.37 63.42
N VAL A 74 -56.62 -64.15 64.15
CA VAL A 74 -57.58 -63.83 65.22
C VAL A 74 -57.25 -62.57 66.03
N VAL A 75 -58.20 -61.64 66.08
CA VAL A 75 -58.26 -60.57 67.08
C VAL A 75 -58.41 -61.23 68.45
N VAL A 76 -57.35 -61.20 69.25
CA VAL A 76 -57.47 -61.37 70.70
C VAL A 76 -57.68 -59.97 71.25
N ASP A 77 -58.92 -59.67 71.66
CA ASP A 77 -59.25 -58.50 72.44
C ASP A 77 -58.44 -58.53 73.75
N VAL A 78 -57.41 -57.68 73.84
CA VAL A 78 -56.73 -57.40 75.11
C VAL A 78 -57.45 -56.22 75.75
N SER A 79 -58.55 -56.52 76.42
CA SER A 79 -59.23 -55.64 77.36
C SER A 79 -58.45 -55.63 78.68
N ARG A 80 -57.78 -54.52 79.02
CA ARG A 80 -57.24 -54.28 80.36
C ARG A 80 -58.29 -53.54 81.18
N ASP A 81 -58.80 -54.17 82.23
CA ASP A 81 -59.86 -53.65 83.11
C ASP A 81 -59.35 -52.67 84.20
N ALA A 82 -58.11 -52.20 84.08
CA ALA A 82 -57.46 -51.30 85.03
C ALA A 82 -57.47 -51.79 86.50
N THR A 83 -57.50 -53.12 86.73
CA THR A 83 -57.46 -53.70 88.08
C THR A 83 -56.19 -54.51 88.42
N GLU A 84 -55.10 -54.35 87.66
CA GLU A 84 -53.85 -55.06 87.96
C GLU A 84 -52.97 -54.31 88.97
N ILE A 85 -53.02 -54.78 90.21
CA ILE A 85 -52.27 -54.33 91.38
C ILE A 85 -50.88 -54.99 91.35
N ILE A 86 -49.82 -54.22 91.13
CA ILE A 86 -48.46 -54.64 91.49
C ILE A 86 -48.29 -54.40 92.99
N ALA A 87 -47.94 -55.48 93.69
CA ALA A 87 -47.91 -55.60 95.14
C ALA A 87 -47.27 -54.39 95.85
N SER A 88 -48.05 -53.71 96.69
CA SER A 88 -47.54 -52.76 97.68
C SER A 88 -47.01 -53.53 98.89
N SER A 89 -45.69 -53.54 99.06
CA SER A 89 -45.08 -53.92 100.33
C SER A 89 -45.10 -52.70 101.26
N THR A 90 -45.98 -52.72 102.26
CA THR A 90 -46.01 -51.73 103.34
C THR A 90 -44.82 -51.94 104.28
N PHE A 91 -43.77 -51.13 104.15
CA PHE A 91 -42.89 -50.84 105.28
C PHE A 91 -43.43 -49.59 105.99
N LYS A 92 -43.93 -49.82 107.21
CA LYS A 92 -44.19 -48.78 108.21
C LYS A 92 -42.85 -48.18 108.63
N THR A 93 -42.55 -46.95 108.24
CA THR A 93 -41.72 -46.09 109.09
C THR A 93 -42.68 -45.38 110.02
N GLU A 94 -42.52 -45.63 111.33
CA GLU A 94 -43.21 -44.83 112.32
C GLU A 94 -42.84 -43.37 112.10
N SER A 95 -43.85 -42.50 112.19
CA SER A 95 -43.68 -41.07 112.31
C SER A 95 -42.66 -40.77 113.41
N PHE A 96 -41.49 -40.26 113.06
CA PHE A 96 -40.67 -39.54 114.01
C PHE A 96 -41.41 -38.25 114.35
N ALA A 97 -42.07 -38.25 115.51
CA ALA A 97 -42.57 -37.04 116.13
C ALA A 97 -41.36 -36.12 116.39
N PHE A 98 -41.35 -34.96 115.74
CA PHE A 98 -40.47 -33.86 116.10
C PHE A 98 -41.05 -33.22 117.37
N ASP A 99 -40.75 -33.80 118.52
CA ASP A 99 -40.98 -33.16 119.82
C ASP A 99 -39.77 -32.26 120.09
N ALA A 100 -40.01 -30.96 120.10
CA ALA A 100 -38.99 -29.95 120.27
C ALA A 100 -38.44 -30.00 121.70
N VAL A 101 -37.33 -30.70 121.90
CA VAL A 101 -36.49 -30.54 123.08
C VAL A 101 -35.05 -30.39 122.63
N ALA A 102 -34.53 -29.18 122.80
CA ALA A 102 -33.16 -28.80 122.57
C ALA A 102 -32.21 -29.75 123.33
N THR A 103 -31.37 -30.47 122.60
CA THR A 103 -30.16 -31.05 123.15
C THR A 103 -29.12 -31.06 122.04
N GLU A 104 -28.16 -30.13 122.13
CA GLU A 104 -26.96 -30.14 121.31
C GLU A 104 -26.26 -31.49 121.46
N LEU A 105 -26.14 -32.22 120.35
CA LEU A 105 -25.23 -33.34 120.26
C LEU A 105 -23.95 -32.82 119.61
N THR A 106 -22.98 -32.45 120.45
CA THR A 106 -21.60 -32.25 120.04
C THR A 106 -20.92 -33.60 119.98
N ASP A 107 -20.67 -34.07 118.75
CA ASP A 107 -19.78 -35.21 118.52
C ASP A 107 -18.33 -34.72 118.63
N THR A 108 -17.67 -35.10 119.73
CA THR A 108 -16.34 -34.61 120.11
C THR A 108 -15.29 -35.70 120.13
N ASN A 109 -15.40 -36.80 119.37
CA ASN A 109 -14.30 -37.75 119.31
C ASN A 109 -14.20 -38.55 117.99
N ILE A 110 -13.01 -38.42 117.39
CA ILE A 110 -12.35 -39.30 116.40
C ILE A 110 -12.41 -38.71 114.97
N ASN A 111 -11.54 -37.76 114.68
CA ASN A 111 -10.16 -37.95 114.17
C ASN A 111 -10.12 -38.48 112.73
N ASP A 112 -9.76 -37.57 111.83
CA ASP A 112 -8.86 -37.84 110.70
C ASP A 112 -9.34 -38.89 109.69
N LEU A 113 -10.42 -38.58 108.99
CA LEU A 113 -10.39 -38.69 107.54
C LEU A 113 -10.07 -37.29 106.99
N LEU A 114 -8.81 -36.87 107.07
CA LEU A 114 -8.19 -36.39 105.85
C LEU A 114 -8.37 -37.52 104.83
N VAL A 115 -9.48 -37.48 104.10
CA VAL A 115 -9.37 -37.77 102.68
C VAL A 115 -8.31 -36.78 102.24
N ASN A 116 -7.06 -37.24 102.12
CA ASN A 116 -6.12 -36.60 101.20
C ASN A 116 -6.99 -36.26 100.00
N PRO A 117 -7.18 -34.98 99.61
CA PRO A 117 -7.81 -34.74 98.33
C PRO A 117 -7.06 -35.64 97.37
N ILE A 118 -7.78 -36.55 96.72
CA ILE A 118 -7.23 -37.22 95.56
C ILE A 118 -6.71 -36.03 94.74
N PRO A 119 -5.39 -35.93 94.46
CA PRO A 119 -4.93 -34.80 93.68
C PRO A 119 -5.83 -34.77 92.46
N ASP A 120 -6.49 -33.63 92.21
CA ASP A 120 -7.35 -33.50 91.05
C ASP A 120 -6.51 -33.96 89.87
N VAL A 121 -7.02 -34.95 89.15
CA VAL A 121 -6.31 -35.46 88.00
C VAL A 121 -6.50 -34.40 86.95
N ASN A 122 -5.43 -33.70 86.61
CA ASN A 122 -5.47 -32.59 85.66
C ASN A 122 -6.18 -33.00 84.37
N ASP A 123 -7.28 -32.33 84.06
CA ASP A 123 -7.96 -32.41 82.78
C ASP A 123 -7.16 -31.60 81.76
N ALA A 124 -6.77 -32.23 80.65
CA ALA A 124 -5.89 -31.59 79.68
C ALA A 124 -6.60 -30.44 78.94
N ALA A 125 -5.87 -29.35 78.70
CA ALA A 125 -6.36 -28.28 77.83
C ALA A 125 -6.76 -28.82 76.44
N THR A 126 -7.88 -28.32 75.93
CA THR A 126 -8.40 -28.61 74.59
C THR A 126 -8.32 -27.38 73.70
N ILE A 127 -8.25 -27.60 72.39
CA ILE A 127 -8.30 -26.56 71.36
C ILE A 127 -9.28 -27.00 70.27
N THR A 128 -10.15 -26.08 69.84
CA THR A 128 -11.15 -26.32 68.80
C THR A 128 -11.07 -25.21 67.76
N LEU A 129 -11.00 -25.58 66.47
CA LEU A 129 -11.08 -24.61 65.37
C LEU A 129 -12.52 -24.16 65.20
N GLU A 130 -12.74 -22.85 65.14
CA GLU A 130 -14.07 -22.25 65.01
C GLU A 130 -14.37 -21.81 63.58
N SER A 131 -13.35 -21.33 62.86
CA SER A 131 -13.46 -20.98 61.45
C SER A 131 -12.11 -21.10 60.77
N THR A 132 -12.10 -21.55 59.52
CA THR A 132 -10.91 -21.62 58.66
C THR A 132 -11.21 -20.88 57.36
N THR A 133 -10.31 -20.00 56.95
CA THR A 133 -10.32 -19.39 55.63
C THR A 133 -9.81 -20.44 54.64
N ASN A 134 -10.69 -20.83 53.71
CA ASN A 134 -10.42 -21.98 52.83
C ASN A 134 -9.68 -21.61 51.54
N THR A 135 -9.60 -20.33 51.21
CA THR A 135 -9.01 -19.83 49.96
C THR A 135 -8.42 -18.46 50.19
N PHE A 136 -7.19 -18.27 49.72
CA PHE A 136 -6.59 -16.96 49.55
C PHE A 136 -6.47 -16.66 48.05
N LEU A 137 -6.55 -15.38 47.69
CA LEU A 137 -6.47 -14.94 46.31
C LEU A 137 -5.17 -14.16 46.15
N GLU A 138 -4.40 -14.52 45.13
CA GLU A 138 -3.22 -13.76 44.71
C GLU A 138 -3.58 -12.27 44.45
N ASP A 139 -2.56 -11.40 44.47
CA ASP A 139 -2.62 -9.93 44.31
C ASP A 139 -3.47 -9.12 45.29
N THR A 140 -4.31 -9.78 46.08
CA THR A 140 -5.30 -9.13 46.95
C THR A 140 -5.12 -9.46 48.42
N THR A 141 -4.31 -10.48 48.73
CA THR A 141 -4.06 -10.92 50.10
C THR A 141 -3.15 -9.93 50.81
N VAL A 142 -3.47 -9.58 52.07
CA VAL A 142 -2.73 -8.58 52.84
C VAL A 142 -2.31 -9.10 54.22
N VAL A 143 -1.34 -8.41 54.82
CA VAL A 143 -0.90 -8.72 56.18
C VAL A 143 -2.06 -8.61 57.18
N ASN A 144 -2.11 -9.55 58.13
CA ASN A 144 -3.17 -9.76 59.11
C ASN A 144 -4.49 -10.35 58.56
N ASP A 145 -4.53 -10.81 57.31
CA ASP A 145 -5.67 -11.62 56.86
C ASP A 145 -5.81 -12.87 57.73
N GLN A 146 -7.03 -13.14 58.17
CA GLN A 146 -7.32 -14.23 59.08
C GLN A 146 -7.23 -15.58 58.35
N VAL A 147 -6.48 -16.52 58.94
CA VAL A 147 -6.34 -17.89 58.44
C VAL A 147 -7.28 -18.84 59.19
N VAL A 148 -7.27 -18.80 60.52
CA VAL A 148 -8.14 -19.64 61.35
C VAL A 148 -8.41 -18.95 62.69
N SER A 149 -9.61 -19.13 63.24
CA SER A 149 -9.91 -18.78 64.63
C SER A 149 -10.11 -20.04 65.47
N PHE A 150 -9.75 -19.98 66.74
CA PHE A 150 -9.83 -21.13 67.65
C PHE A 150 -10.28 -20.71 69.06
N SER A 151 -10.94 -21.62 69.76
CA SER A 151 -11.16 -21.52 71.20
C SER A 151 -10.39 -22.58 71.96
N THR A 152 -10.09 -22.28 73.21
CA THR A 152 -9.46 -23.21 74.14
C THR A 152 -10.34 -23.41 75.37
N ASN A 153 -10.30 -24.61 75.94
CA ASN A 153 -11.04 -24.94 77.16
C ASN A 153 -10.20 -25.85 78.06
N ASP A 154 -10.29 -25.61 79.36
CA ASP A 154 -9.65 -26.39 80.42
C ASP A 154 -10.65 -26.54 81.58
N GLU A 155 -10.96 -27.79 81.95
CA GLU A 155 -12.02 -28.06 82.93
C GLU A 155 -11.61 -27.71 84.37
N ASP A 156 -10.31 -27.70 84.66
CA ASP A 156 -9.72 -27.27 85.94
C ASP A 156 -9.61 -25.75 86.08
N GLY A 157 -9.95 -25.00 85.02
CA GLY A 157 -9.84 -23.55 84.96
C GLY A 157 -8.40 -23.04 84.91
N ASN A 158 -7.46 -23.89 84.52
CA ASN A 158 -6.06 -23.53 84.30
C ASN A 158 -5.94 -22.65 83.03
N ALA A 159 -4.91 -21.79 83.00
CA ALA A 159 -4.71 -20.88 81.88
C ALA A 159 -4.10 -21.62 80.69
N VAL A 160 -4.82 -21.68 79.57
CA VAL A 160 -4.33 -22.33 78.35
C VAL A 160 -3.40 -21.41 77.56
N THR A 161 -2.21 -21.90 77.25
CA THR A 161 -1.25 -21.26 76.34
C THR A 161 -1.27 -21.97 74.99
N VAL A 162 -1.36 -21.22 73.90
CA VAL A 162 -1.30 -21.75 72.53
C VAL A 162 0.00 -21.33 71.85
N THR A 163 0.65 -22.28 71.18
CA THR A 163 1.83 -22.04 70.35
C THR A 163 1.57 -22.45 68.91
N LEU A 164 2.35 -21.87 68.00
CA LEU A 164 2.22 -22.02 66.55
C LEU A 164 3.54 -22.56 65.98
N SER A 165 3.47 -23.59 65.12
CA SER A 165 4.66 -24.24 64.56
C SER A 165 5.39 -23.41 63.50
N ASP A 166 4.66 -22.62 62.72
CA ASP A 166 5.20 -21.71 61.71
C ASP A 166 4.90 -20.26 62.10
N THR A 167 5.93 -19.55 62.53
CA THR A 167 5.85 -18.13 62.87
C THR A 167 6.46 -17.22 61.78
N VAL A 168 6.82 -17.80 60.64
CA VAL A 168 7.34 -17.07 59.48
C VAL A 168 6.17 -16.58 58.65
N ASN A 169 5.27 -17.47 58.24
CA ASN A 169 4.11 -17.14 57.40
C ASN A 169 2.89 -16.72 58.22
N TYR A 170 2.84 -17.12 59.49
CA TYR A 170 1.69 -16.89 60.37
C TYR A 170 2.07 -16.20 61.68
N ALA A 171 1.11 -15.49 62.27
CA ALA A 171 1.22 -14.90 63.59
C ALA A 171 -0.03 -15.18 64.42
N LEU A 172 0.18 -15.38 65.73
CA LEU A 172 -0.90 -15.52 66.70
C LEU A 172 -1.33 -14.14 67.20
N VAL A 173 -2.57 -13.72 66.92
CA VAL A 173 -3.16 -12.46 67.39
C VAL A 173 -4.43 -12.79 68.18
N GLY A 174 -4.28 -12.91 69.50
CA GLY A 174 -5.37 -13.36 70.38
C GLY A 174 -5.74 -14.82 70.10
N ASN A 175 -7.01 -15.06 69.78
CA ASN A 175 -7.58 -16.37 69.45
C ASN A 175 -7.65 -16.63 67.93
N THR A 176 -6.84 -15.90 67.16
CA THR A 176 -6.82 -15.97 65.70
C THR A 176 -5.39 -16.14 65.22
N VAL A 177 -5.21 -16.96 64.19
CA VAL A 177 -3.99 -17.01 63.38
C VAL A 177 -4.20 -16.14 62.16
N VAL A 178 -3.26 -15.22 61.93
CA VAL A 178 -3.29 -14.28 60.79
C VAL A 178 -2.01 -14.39 59.96
N LEU A 179 -2.04 -13.92 58.72
CA LEU A 179 -0.86 -13.85 57.87
C LEU A 179 0.15 -12.79 58.35
N THR A 180 1.43 -13.13 58.29
CA THR A 180 2.52 -12.15 58.37
C THR A 180 2.73 -11.48 57.01
N GLN A 181 3.70 -10.55 56.93
CA GLN A 181 4.12 -10.03 55.63
C GLN A 181 4.63 -11.15 54.71
N ALA A 182 5.43 -12.08 55.23
CA ALA A 182 5.96 -13.19 54.43
C ALA A 182 4.86 -14.14 53.94
N GLY A 183 3.85 -14.41 54.78
CA GLY A 183 2.69 -15.21 54.37
C GLY A 183 1.86 -14.53 53.28
N ALA A 184 1.61 -13.22 53.41
CA ALA A 184 0.91 -12.45 52.38
C ALA A 184 1.72 -12.36 51.07
N ASP A 185 3.04 -12.12 51.15
CA ASP A 185 3.93 -12.09 49.99
C ASP A 185 4.00 -13.45 49.26
N LEU A 186 3.92 -14.56 50.01
CA LEU A 186 3.91 -15.92 49.44
C LEU A 186 2.63 -16.18 48.65
N VAL A 187 1.47 -15.80 49.19
CA VAL A 187 0.19 -15.92 48.48
C VAL A 187 0.16 -15.01 47.25
N ASN A 188 0.64 -13.77 47.36
CA ASN A 188 0.69 -12.82 46.25
C ASN A 188 1.82 -13.14 45.24
N SER A 189 2.42 -14.32 45.32
CA SER A 189 3.34 -14.84 44.30
C SER A 189 2.84 -16.17 43.74
N GLY A 190 1.54 -16.46 43.87
CA GLY A 190 0.87 -17.69 43.44
C GLY A 190 1.25 -18.94 44.25
N ALA A 191 2.00 -18.80 45.35
CA ALA A 191 2.45 -19.97 46.11
C ALA A 191 1.44 -20.36 47.21
N ASP A 192 1.27 -21.67 47.39
CA ASP A 192 0.46 -22.23 48.46
C ASP A 192 1.09 -21.98 49.83
N LEU A 193 0.24 -21.62 50.80
CA LEU A 193 0.61 -21.46 52.20
C LEU A 193 0.94 -22.83 52.85
N PRO A 194 2.02 -22.93 53.66
CA PRO A 194 2.42 -24.21 54.25
C PRO A 194 1.51 -24.64 55.40
N GLU A 195 1.29 -25.95 55.58
CA GLU A 195 0.57 -26.48 56.75
C GLU A 195 1.25 -26.09 58.07
N PHE A 196 0.45 -25.87 59.11
CA PHE A 196 0.94 -25.56 60.44
C PHE A 196 0.14 -26.27 61.54
N THR A 197 0.72 -26.35 62.74
CA THR A 197 0.12 -26.97 63.92
C THR A 197 -0.07 -25.94 65.03
N LEU A 198 -1.26 -25.91 65.63
CA LEU A 198 -1.53 -25.22 66.89
C LEU A 198 -1.38 -26.21 68.05
N SER A 199 -0.64 -25.83 69.09
CA SER A 199 -0.45 -26.65 70.30
C SER A 199 -0.96 -25.92 71.54
N ALA A 200 -1.91 -26.51 72.26
CA ALA A 200 -2.48 -25.96 73.49
C ALA A 200 -1.99 -26.71 74.73
N THR A 201 -1.62 -25.97 75.78
CA THR A 201 -1.22 -26.53 77.08
C THR A 201 -1.67 -25.68 78.27
N ASP A 202 -2.13 -26.33 79.34
CA ASP A 202 -2.42 -25.75 80.66
C ASP A 202 -1.17 -25.55 81.56
N GLY A 203 0.00 -26.03 81.12
CA GLY A 203 1.26 -26.01 81.89
C GLY A 203 1.44 -27.17 82.87
N VAL A 204 0.47 -28.07 82.99
CA VAL A 204 0.46 -29.24 83.87
C VAL A 204 0.48 -30.54 83.05
N GLN A 205 -0.25 -30.60 81.93
CA GLN A 205 -0.25 -31.73 81.02
C GLN A 205 1.15 -31.99 80.44
N THR A 206 1.55 -33.25 80.32
CA THR A 206 2.89 -33.64 79.84
C THR A 206 3.01 -33.64 78.31
N THR A 207 1.89 -33.64 77.59
CA THR A 207 1.84 -33.56 76.12
C THR A 207 0.77 -32.54 75.73
N PRO A 208 1.12 -31.49 74.98
CA PRO A 208 0.16 -30.52 74.47
C PRO A 208 -0.89 -31.18 73.56
N THR A 209 -2.10 -30.65 73.57
CA THR A 209 -3.12 -31.02 72.58
C THR A 209 -2.82 -30.27 71.29
N THR A 210 -2.71 -30.99 70.17
CA THR A 210 -2.34 -30.41 68.88
C THR A 210 -3.47 -30.50 67.87
N VAL A 211 -3.63 -29.47 67.04
CA VAL A 211 -4.50 -29.48 65.86
C VAL A 211 -3.71 -28.96 64.67
N ASP A 212 -3.69 -29.76 63.59
CA ASP A 212 -3.10 -29.37 62.31
C ASP A 212 -4.11 -28.56 61.50
N VAL A 213 -3.59 -27.54 60.82
CA VAL A 213 -4.34 -26.62 59.97
C VAL A 213 -3.68 -26.64 58.60
N ASN A 214 -4.48 -26.99 57.59
CA ASN A 214 -4.13 -26.86 56.19
C ASN A 214 -4.91 -25.63 55.65
N PRO A 215 -4.24 -24.47 55.50
CA PRO A 215 -4.82 -23.37 54.75
C PRO A 215 -4.94 -23.82 53.30
N GLY A 216 -6.16 -23.85 52.77
CA GLY A 216 -6.40 -24.33 51.42
C GLY A 216 -5.59 -23.59 50.35
N ASN A 217 -5.53 -24.17 49.15
CA ASN A 217 -4.70 -23.66 48.07
C ASN A 217 -4.97 -22.19 47.74
N THR A 218 -3.90 -21.51 47.32
CA THR A 218 -3.99 -20.19 46.71
C THR A 218 -4.77 -20.31 45.39
N VAL A 219 -5.62 -19.31 45.14
CA VAL A 219 -6.27 -19.13 43.84
C VAL A 219 -5.47 -18.08 43.10
N ASP A 220 -4.87 -18.49 41.98
CA ASP A 220 -4.08 -17.62 41.12
C ASP A 220 -4.99 -16.61 40.41
N VAL A 221 -4.46 -15.41 40.17
CA VAL A 221 -5.14 -14.35 39.41
C VAL A 221 -4.40 -14.17 38.10
N ASN A 222 -5.12 -14.25 36.98
CA ASN A 222 -4.51 -14.11 35.66
C ASN A 222 -3.85 -12.73 35.47
N ASP A 223 -2.55 -12.73 35.28
CA ASP A 223 -1.75 -11.61 34.80
C ASP A 223 -1.95 -11.41 33.30
N ALA A 224 -2.05 -10.15 32.87
CA ALA A 224 -2.30 -9.86 31.46
C ALA A 224 -1.03 -10.05 30.61
N ALA A 225 -1.16 -10.72 29.46
CA ALA A 225 -0.08 -10.79 28.49
C ALA A 225 0.40 -9.39 28.04
N THR A 226 1.71 -9.28 27.84
CA THR A 226 2.41 -8.07 27.41
C THR A 226 3.07 -8.26 26.04
N ILE A 227 3.28 -7.15 25.32
CA ILE A 227 4.01 -7.12 24.05
C ILE A 227 4.97 -5.93 24.04
N THR A 228 6.19 -6.17 23.54
CA THR A 228 7.22 -5.15 23.41
C THR A 228 7.74 -5.11 21.98
N LEU A 229 7.80 -3.92 21.40
CA LEU A 229 8.41 -3.69 20.08
C LEU A 229 9.93 -3.60 20.24
N GLU A 230 10.65 -4.51 19.59
CA GLU A 230 12.11 -4.63 19.70
C GLU A 230 12.82 -3.79 18.64
N SER A 231 12.29 -3.79 17.41
CA SER A 231 12.84 -3.02 16.30
C SER A 231 11.79 -2.73 15.25
N THR A 232 12.02 -1.65 14.50
CA THR A 232 11.31 -1.29 13.28
C THR A 232 12.33 -0.95 12.20
N THR A 233 12.08 -1.42 10.98
CA THR A 233 12.87 -1.01 9.81
C THR A 233 12.46 0.41 9.45
N PRO A 234 13.37 1.39 9.56
CA PRO A 234 13.03 2.77 9.26
C PRO A 234 13.05 2.95 7.75
N ASN A 235 11.85 3.03 7.16
CA ASN A 235 11.61 3.25 5.75
C ASN A 235 11.96 2.05 4.85
N PHE A 236 11.26 1.97 3.73
CA PHE A 236 11.58 1.09 2.62
C PHE A 236 11.92 1.93 1.39
N THR A 237 12.71 1.39 0.47
CA THR A 237 13.01 2.05 -0.79
C THR A 237 12.15 1.39 -1.87
N GLU A 238 11.51 2.19 -2.70
CA GLU A 238 10.76 1.66 -3.85
C GLU A 238 11.68 0.91 -4.82
N GLU A 239 11.06 0.17 -5.74
CA GLU A 239 11.68 -0.79 -6.67
C GLU A 239 12.49 -1.94 -6.03
N ASN A 240 12.72 -1.90 -4.72
CA ASN A 240 13.62 -2.81 -4.00
C ASN A 240 12.90 -3.66 -2.95
N ALA A 241 11.67 -3.32 -2.58
CA ALA A 241 10.92 -4.06 -1.57
C ALA A 241 10.48 -5.42 -2.10
N VAL A 242 10.58 -6.44 -1.26
CA VAL A 242 10.12 -7.79 -1.58
C VAL A 242 9.21 -8.33 -0.48
N ALA A 243 8.31 -9.24 -0.88
CA ALA A 243 7.56 -10.01 0.11
C ALA A 243 8.56 -10.69 1.06
N THR A 244 8.21 -10.77 2.35
CA THR A 244 9.03 -11.24 3.46
C THR A 244 10.07 -10.27 4.03
N ASP A 245 10.23 -9.07 3.48
CA ASP A 245 11.05 -8.04 4.13
C ASP A 245 10.50 -7.72 5.52
N VAL A 246 11.40 -7.66 6.51
CA VAL A 246 11.03 -7.44 7.91
C VAL A 246 10.69 -5.97 8.14
N VAL A 247 9.48 -5.71 8.62
CA VAL A 247 8.99 -4.38 8.99
C VAL A 247 9.24 -4.10 10.47
N ALA A 248 8.97 -5.09 11.32
CA ALA A 248 9.14 -4.96 12.76
C ALA A 248 9.43 -6.32 13.41
N SER A 249 10.02 -6.28 14.60
CA SER A 249 10.18 -7.44 15.48
C SER A 249 9.66 -7.14 16.87
N PHE A 250 9.08 -8.13 17.54
CA PHE A 250 8.47 -7.97 18.86
C PHE A 250 8.73 -9.18 19.76
N SER A 251 8.60 -8.97 21.07
CA SER A 251 8.59 -10.01 22.09
C SER A 251 7.28 -9.98 22.86
N THR A 252 6.90 -11.10 23.46
CA THR A 252 5.71 -11.24 24.30
C THR A 252 6.09 -11.91 25.62
N ASN A 253 5.41 -11.54 26.69
CA ASN A 253 5.58 -12.14 28.01
C ASN A 253 4.25 -12.25 28.73
N ASP A 254 4.11 -13.31 29.52
CA ASP A 254 2.98 -13.60 30.39
C ASP A 254 3.55 -14.15 31.70
N GLU A 255 3.14 -13.61 32.85
CA GLU A 255 3.75 -13.93 34.15
C GLU A 255 3.29 -15.30 34.69
N ASP A 256 2.07 -15.72 34.33
CA ASP A 256 1.52 -17.04 34.62
C ASP A 256 2.11 -18.16 33.74
N GLY A 257 2.80 -17.75 32.67
CA GLY A 257 3.35 -18.66 31.67
C GLY A 257 2.33 -19.13 30.64
N ASP A 258 1.22 -18.41 30.51
CA ASP A 258 0.19 -18.69 29.52
C ASP A 258 0.67 -18.40 28.09
N THR A 259 0.02 -19.05 27.13
CA THR A 259 0.39 -18.91 25.72
C THR A 259 -0.14 -17.59 25.16
N VAL A 260 0.77 -16.67 24.83
CA VAL A 260 0.40 -15.40 24.21
C VAL A 260 0.11 -15.55 22.72
N THR A 261 -1.07 -15.11 22.30
CA THR A 261 -1.46 -14.97 20.89
C THR A 261 -1.32 -13.52 20.44
N VAL A 262 -0.65 -13.30 19.30
CA VAL A 262 -0.51 -11.97 18.68
C VAL A 262 -1.34 -11.88 17.41
N THR A 263 -2.05 -10.76 17.26
CA THR A 263 -2.82 -10.43 16.06
C THR A 263 -2.37 -9.11 15.47
N LEU A 264 -2.66 -8.94 14.18
CA LEU A 264 -2.21 -7.81 13.37
C LEU A 264 -3.42 -7.11 12.75
N SER A 265 -3.50 -5.79 12.87
CA SER A 265 -4.64 -5.00 12.37
C SER A 265 -4.74 -4.95 10.85
N ASP A 266 -3.61 -4.99 10.15
CA ASP A 266 -3.53 -5.00 8.69
C ASP A 266 -2.84 -6.27 8.21
N THR A 267 -3.63 -7.18 7.65
CA THR A 267 -3.16 -8.46 7.09
C THR A 267 -3.08 -8.44 5.56
N VAL A 268 -3.38 -7.29 4.96
CA VAL A 268 -3.28 -7.08 3.51
C VAL A 268 -1.84 -6.74 3.17
N ASN A 269 -1.26 -5.74 3.83
CA ASN A 269 0.11 -5.26 3.55
C ASN A 269 1.17 -6.01 4.37
N TYR A 270 0.77 -6.61 5.49
CA TYR A 270 1.68 -7.26 6.43
C TYR A 270 1.25 -8.68 6.80
N ALA A 271 2.20 -9.49 7.24
CA ALA A 271 1.97 -10.82 7.79
C ALA A 271 2.82 -11.06 9.03
N LEU A 272 2.30 -11.86 9.97
CA LEU A 272 3.04 -12.36 11.12
C LEU A 272 3.81 -13.63 10.74
N VAL A 273 5.12 -13.63 10.98
CA VAL A 273 6.00 -14.80 10.81
C VAL A 273 6.82 -14.99 12.08
N GLY A 274 6.31 -15.81 13.00
CA GLY A 274 6.88 -15.91 14.34
C GLY A 274 6.79 -14.58 15.08
N ASN A 275 7.92 -14.08 15.56
CA ASN A 275 8.05 -12.82 16.31
C ASN A 275 8.37 -11.61 15.44
N THR A 276 8.14 -11.70 14.13
CA THR A 276 8.33 -10.59 13.19
C THR A 276 7.08 -10.31 12.38
N VAL A 277 6.95 -9.05 12.00
CA VAL A 277 6.01 -8.57 10.99
C VAL A 277 6.79 -8.39 9.71
N VAL A 278 6.32 -8.99 8.62
CA VAL A 278 6.94 -8.92 7.31
C VAL A 278 5.98 -8.37 6.26
N LEU A 279 6.50 -7.83 5.16
CA LEU A 279 5.69 -7.44 4.02
C LEU A 279 5.04 -8.66 3.36
N THR A 280 3.77 -8.51 2.97
CA THR A 280 3.13 -9.39 1.99
C THR A 280 3.55 -8.98 0.58
N GLN A 281 3.06 -9.70 -0.43
CA GLN A 281 3.20 -9.24 -1.81
C GLN A 281 2.53 -7.88 -2.03
N ALA A 282 1.33 -7.65 -1.47
CA ALA A 282 0.64 -6.37 -1.63
C ALA A 282 1.38 -5.22 -0.93
N GLY A 283 1.97 -5.47 0.25
CA GLY A 283 2.80 -4.47 0.93
C GLY A 283 4.06 -4.13 0.15
N ALA A 284 4.74 -5.14 -0.42
CA ALA A 284 5.90 -4.90 -1.27
C ALA A 284 5.54 -4.15 -2.57
N ASP A 285 4.43 -4.52 -3.22
CA ASP A 285 3.93 -3.83 -4.42
C ASP A 285 3.55 -2.37 -4.11
N LEU A 286 2.98 -2.09 -2.92
CA LEU A 286 2.64 -0.74 -2.49
C LEU A 286 3.90 0.13 -2.36
N VAL A 287 4.93 -0.37 -1.65
CA VAL A 287 6.23 0.30 -1.55
C VAL A 287 6.86 0.51 -2.92
N ASN A 288 6.87 -0.52 -3.77
CA ASN A 288 7.46 -0.44 -5.11
C ASN A 288 6.70 0.47 -6.08
N SER A 289 5.54 1.01 -5.67
CA SER A 289 4.80 2.05 -6.41
C SER A 289 5.05 3.46 -5.87
N GLY A 290 6.00 3.63 -4.95
CA GLY A 290 6.29 4.91 -4.27
C GLY A 290 5.29 5.27 -3.17
N ALA A 291 4.33 4.41 -2.87
CA ALA A 291 3.32 4.70 -1.84
C ALA A 291 3.83 4.35 -0.44
N ASP A 292 3.45 5.19 0.53
CA ASP A 292 3.72 4.95 1.95
C ASP A 292 2.94 3.75 2.48
N LEU A 293 3.62 2.94 3.29
CA LEU A 293 3.03 1.83 4.03
C LEU A 293 2.10 2.35 5.16
N PRO A 294 0.90 1.75 5.37
CA PRO A 294 -0.01 2.20 6.41
C PRO A 294 0.45 1.80 7.82
N ASP A 295 0.16 2.65 8.82
CA ASP A 295 0.34 2.29 10.23
C ASP A 295 -0.47 1.03 10.60
N PHE A 296 0.07 0.21 11.50
CA PHE A 296 -0.60 -0.98 12.00
C PHE A 296 -0.42 -1.16 13.50
N THR A 297 -1.27 -1.98 14.09
CA THR A 297 -1.26 -2.32 15.52
C THR A 297 -1.05 -3.81 15.69
N LEU A 298 -0.15 -4.18 16.60
CA LEU A 298 -0.02 -5.53 17.13
C LEU A 298 -0.80 -5.63 18.44
N SER A 299 -1.60 -6.69 18.60
CA SER A 299 -2.38 -6.95 19.83
C SER A 299 -2.03 -8.32 20.39
N ALA A 300 -1.61 -8.37 21.66
CA ALA A 300 -1.26 -9.59 22.37
C ALA A 300 -2.33 -9.94 23.43
N THR A 301 -2.67 -11.22 23.52
CA THR A 301 -3.59 -11.75 24.53
C THR A 301 -3.25 -13.17 24.95
N ASP A 302 -3.41 -13.46 26.24
CA ASP A 302 -3.41 -14.80 26.86
C ASP A 302 -4.72 -15.60 26.63
N GLY A 303 -5.79 -14.93 26.16
CA GLY A 303 -7.13 -15.50 25.99
C GLY A 303 -8.08 -15.32 27.19
N VAL A 304 -7.59 -14.77 28.30
CA VAL A 304 -8.33 -14.52 29.55
C VAL A 304 -8.56 -13.02 29.75
N GLN A 305 -7.55 -12.18 29.49
CA GLN A 305 -7.65 -10.73 29.62
C GLN A 305 -8.74 -10.15 28.72
N THR A 306 -9.55 -9.21 29.24
CA THR A 306 -10.68 -8.65 28.47
C THR A 306 -10.26 -7.67 27.39
N THR A 307 -9.08 -7.07 27.54
CA THR A 307 -8.52 -6.09 26.61
C THR A 307 -7.10 -6.52 26.27
N PRO A 308 -6.81 -6.83 24.99
CA PRO A 308 -5.45 -7.13 24.56
C PRO A 308 -4.50 -5.97 24.81
N THR A 309 -3.23 -6.28 25.12
CA THR A 309 -2.17 -5.26 25.15
C THR A 309 -1.75 -4.95 23.72
N THR A 310 -1.69 -3.66 23.38
CA THR A 310 -1.44 -3.21 22.00
C THR A 310 -0.17 -2.39 21.87
N VAL A 311 0.51 -2.52 20.73
CA VAL A 311 1.58 -1.60 20.31
C VAL A 311 1.35 -1.15 18.87
N ASP A 312 1.39 0.16 18.64
CA ASP A 312 1.26 0.76 17.32
C ASP A 312 2.65 0.86 16.65
N VAL A 313 2.69 0.59 15.36
CA VAL A 313 3.90 0.58 14.56
C VAL A 313 3.71 1.47 13.33
N ASN A 314 4.63 2.42 13.16
CA ASN A 314 4.74 3.25 11.96
C ASN A 314 6.01 2.83 11.19
N PRO A 315 5.87 2.27 9.97
CA PRO A 315 7.01 1.83 9.14
C PRO A 315 7.90 2.96 8.58
N GLY A 316 7.49 4.21 8.77
CA GLY A 316 8.09 5.38 8.12
C GLY A 316 7.58 5.57 6.69
N ASN A 317 8.10 6.61 6.03
CA ASN A 317 7.76 6.91 4.65
C ASN A 317 8.58 6.04 3.69
N THR A 318 8.01 5.74 2.53
CA THR A 318 8.76 5.15 1.43
C THR A 318 9.81 6.17 0.94
N VAL A 319 10.98 5.66 0.57
CA VAL A 319 12.05 6.43 -0.07
C VAL A 319 11.93 6.20 -1.56
N ASP A 320 11.51 7.25 -2.25
CA ASP A 320 11.38 7.26 -3.70
C ASP A 320 12.76 7.14 -4.36
N VAL A 321 12.80 6.41 -5.48
CA VAL A 321 13.89 6.31 -6.43
C VAL A 321 13.53 7.22 -7.59
N ASN A 322 14.53 7.76 -8.29
CA ASN A 322 14.22 8.64 -9.40
C ASN A 322 13.92 7.82 -10.66
N ASP A 323 12.68 7.89 -11.14
CA ASP A 323 12.31 7.46 -12.48
C ASP A 323 12.85 8.44 -13.53
N ALA A 324 13.56 7.91 -14.53
CA ALA A 324 14.21 8.78 -15.50
C ALA A 324 13.19 9.43 -16.46
N ALA A 325 13.31 10.74 -16.66
CA ALA A 325 12.54 11.43 -17.69
C ALA A 325 12.69 10.79 -19.08
N THR A 326 11.57 10.71 -19.80
CA THR A 326 11.45 10.16 -21.16
C THR A 326 11.03 11.24 -22.16
N ILE A 327 11.33 11.00 -23.45
CA ILE A 327 10.91 11.86 -24.56
C ILE A 327 10.44 11.03 -25.74
N THR A 328 9.35 11.45 -26.38
CA THR A 328 8.79 10.80 -27.57
C THR A 328 8.50 11.84 -28.64
N VAL A 329 8.92 11.57 -29.88
CA VAL A 329 8.56 12.39 -31.05
C VAL A 329 7.19 11.94 -31.54
N GLU A 330 6.23 12.85 -31.54
CA GLU A 330 4.83 12.59 -31.91
C GLU A 330 4.63 12.73 -33.41
N THR A 331 5.24 13.78 -33.99
CA THR A 331 5.17 14.06 -35.42
C THR A 331 6.50 14.61 -35.92
N THR A 332 6.77 14.35 -37.19
CA THR A 332 7.88 14.93 -37.94
C THR A 332 7.37 15.33 -39.31
N THR A 333 7.65 16.57 -39.73
CA THR A 333 7.46 17.01 -41.10
C THR A 333 8.47 16.28 -41.96
N VAL A 334 8.00 15.56 -42.99
CA VAL A 334 8.80 14.61 -43.76
C VAL A 334 9.54 15.22 -44.95
N SER A 335 9.27 16.49 -45.24
CA SER A 335 9.90 17.27 -46.30
C SER A 335 9.43 18.72 -46.21
N PHE A 336 10.29 19.63 -46.64
CA PHE A 336 9.92 21.03 -46.91
C PHE A 336 10.07 21.31 -48.39
N THR A 337 9.37 22.32 -48.90
CA THR A 337 9.48 22.72 -50.31
C THR A 337 10.30 23.99 -50.39
N GLU A 338 11.24 24.01 -51.33
CA GLU A 338 12.05 25.17 -51.66
C GLU A 338 11.17 26.38 -52.02
N GLU A 339 11.65 27.58 -51.71
CA GLU A 339 10.96 28.87 -51.80
C GLU A 339 9.64 29.05 -51.02
N ASP A 340 9.17 28.02 -50.35
CA ASP A 340 7.94 28.04 -49.54
C ASP A 340 8.21 28.01 -48.03
N ALA A 341 9.43 27.69 -47.59
CA ALA A 341 9.74 27.55 -46.17
C ALA A 341 9.85 28.91 -45.47
N VAL A 342 9.29 29.01 -44.27
CA VAL A 342 9.36 30.21 -43.44
C VAL A 342 9.87 29.89 -42.03
N ALA A 343 10.50 30.88 -41.41
CA ALA A 343 10.80 30.80 -39.99
C ALA A 343 9.51 30.50 -39.22
N THR A 344 9.59 29.66 -38.18
CA THR A 344 8.48 29.11 -37.39
C THR A 344 7.71 27.94 -37.99
N ASP A 345 8.02 27.49 -39.21
CA ASP A 345 7.46 26.23 -39.71
C ASP A 345 7.83 25.06 -38.79
N VAL A 346 6.84 24.22 -38.48
CA VAL A 346 7.00 23.12 -37.52
C VAL A 346 7.74 21.97 -38.20
N VAL A 347 8.85 21.57 -37.60
CA VAL A 347 9.69 20.45 -38.04
C VAL A 347 9.30 19.18 -37.31
N ALA A 348 9.09 19.27 -36.00
CA ALA A 348 8.67 18.13 -35.19
C ALA A 348 7.86 18.58 -33.98
N SER A 349 7.05 17.68 -33.44
CA SER A 349 6.44 17.83 -32.11
C SER A 349 6.83 16.65 -31.22
N PHE A 350 6.91 16.90 -29.92
CA PHE A 350 7.34 15.89 -28.96
C PHE A 350 6.59 16.00 -27.63
N SER A 351 6.52 14.90 -26.90
CA SER A 351 6.03 14.81 -25.53
C SER A 351 7.14 14.35 -24.59
N THR A 352 7.03 14.69 -23.31
CA THR A 352 7.93 14.24 -22.26
C THR A 352 7.11 13.69 -21.09
N ASN A 353 7.62 12.65 -20.43
CA ASN A 353 7.00 12.07 -19.24
C ASN A 353 8.05 11.77 -18.18
N ASP A 354 7.67 11.96 -16.93
CA ASP A 354 8.45 11.66 -15.74
C ASP A 354 7.48 11.11 -14.69
N GLU A 355 7.72 9.90 -14.19
CA GLU A 355 6.75 9.18 -13.35
C GLU A 355 6.67 9.77 -11.93
N ASP A 356 7.77 10.37 -11.46
CA ASP A 356 7.85 11.12 -10.19
C ASP A 356 7.17 12.49 -10.26
N GLY A 357 6.84 12.95 -11.47
CA GLY A 357 6.30 14.28 -11.72
C GLY A 357 7.35 15.39 -11.62
N ASP A 358 8.63 15.06 -11.76
CA ASP A 358 9.70 16.04 -11.85
C ASP A 358 9.59 16.89 -13.14
N THR A 359 10.19 18.07 -13.09
CA THR A 359 10.17 18.98 -14.24
C THR A 359 11.18 18.53 -15.29
N VAL A 360 10.69 18.12 -16.46
CA VAL A 360 11.54 17.74 -17.60
C VAL A 360 12.03 18.96 -18.38
N THR A 361 13.34 19.04 -18.58
CA THR A 361 14.01 20.02 -19.44
C THR A 361 14.42 19.38 -20.77
N VAL A 362 14.03 19.97 -21.89
CA VAL A 362 14.43 19.52 -23.24
C VAL A 362 15.47 20.46 -23.84
N THR A 363 16.47 19.88 -24.49
CA THR A 363 17.52 20.56 -25.25
C THR A 363 17.59 20.02 -26.66
N LEU A 364 18.15 20.84 -27.54
CA LEU A 364 18.20 20.62 -28.98
C LEU A 364 19.66 20.76 -29.44
N SER A 365 20.14 19.78 -30.22
CA SER A 365 21.55 19.73 -30.65
C SER A 365 21.94 20.79 -31.68
N ASP A 366 21.01 21.17 -32.55
CA ASP A 366 21.20 22.21 -33.56
C ASP A 366 20.24 23.37 -33.31
N THR A 367 20.76 24.44 -32.73
CA THR A 367 20.02 25.68 -32.49
C THR A 367 20.25 26.74 -33.56
N VAL A 368 20.96 26.39 -34.64
CA VAL A 368 21.21 27.28 -35.77
C VAL A 368 20.06 27.17 -36.74
N ASN A 369 19.72 25.95 -37.18
CA ASN A 369 18.64 25.70 -38.14
C ASN A 369 17.27 25.53 -37.46
N TYR A 370 17.27 25.15 -36.18
CA TYR A 370 16.05 24.86 -35.43
C TYR A 370 15.96 25.63 -34.11
N ALA A 371 14.75 25.78 -33.60
CA ALA A 371 14.47 26.34 -32.28
C ALA A 371 13.37 25.55 -31.56
N LEU A 372 13.48 25.48 -30.23
CA LEU A 372 12.43 24.92 -29.37
C LEU A 372 11.39 25.99 -29.05
N VAL A 373 10.12 25.71 -29.36
CA VAL A 373 8.97 26.54 -29.00
C VAL A 373 7.91 25.66 -28.35
N GLY A 374 7.86 25.67 -27.02
CA GLY A 374 7.04 24.72 -26.26
C GLY A 374 7.44 23.28 -26.55
N ASN A 375 6.45 22.46 -26.92
CA ASN A 375 6.61 21.04 -27.28
C ASN A 375 6.85 20.82 -28.79
N THR A 376 7.36 21.84 -29.48
CA THR A 376 7.64 21.78 -30.91
C THR A 376 9.04 22.27 -31.23
N VAL A 377 9.60 21.69 -32.29
CA VAL A 377 10.80 22.17 -32.96
C VAL A 377 10.36 22.88 -34.22
N VAL A 378 10.81 24.11 -34.41
CA VAL A 378 10.48 24.95 -35.56
C VAL A 378 11.73 25.41 -36.30
N LEU A 379 11.59 25.78 -37.57
CA LEU A 379 12.67 26.40 -38.33
C LEU A 379 13.02 27.77 -37.76
N THR A 380 14.32 28.04 -37.67
CA THR A 380 14.83 29.41 -37.53
C THR A 380 14.82 30.10 -38.90
N GLN A 381 15.22 31.38 -38.94
CA GLN A 381 15.48 32.03 -40.22
C GLN A 381 16.56 31.30 -41.03
N ALA A 382 17.65 30.86 -40.39
CA ALA A 382 18.71 30.15 -41.10
C ALA A 382 18.26 28.79 -41.65
N GLY A 383 17.41 28.06 -40.91
CA GLY A 383 16.83 26.81 -41.39
C GLY A 383 15.90 27.02 -42.58
N ALA A 384 15.05 28.05 -42.55
CA ALA A 384 14.19 28.42 -43.68
C ALA A 384 15.02 28.86 -44.90
N ASP A 385 16.04 29.70 -44.71
CA ASP A 385 16.93 30.14 -45.79
C ASP A 385 17.70 28.95 -46.41
N LEU A 386 18.05 27.94 -45.61
CA LEU A 386 18.72 26.72 -46.10
C LEU A 386 17.78 25.92 -47.02
N VAL A 387 16.54 25.68 -46.59
CA VAL A 387 15.52 25.00 -47.40
C VAL A 387 15.22 25.78 -48.68
N ASN A 388 15.07 27.10 -48.60
CA ASN A 388 14.79 27.94 -49.76
C ASN A 388 15.99 28.11 -50.71
N SER A 389 17.12 27.47 -50.42
CA SER A 389 18.26 27.38 -51.35
C SER A 389 18.42 25.98 -51.97
N GLY A 390 17.38 25.14 -51.83
CA GLY A 390 17.37 23.76 -52.30
C GLY A 390 18.20 22.79 -51.44
N ALA A 391 18.75 23.24 -50.30
CA ALA A 391 19.59 22.39 -49.46
C ALA A 391 18.77 21.58 -48.44
N ASP A 392 19.20 20.34 -48.19
CA ASP A 392 18.61 19.47 -47.17
C ASP A 392 18.92 19.99 -45.75
N LEU A 393 17.91 19.91 -44.89
CA LEU A 393 18.02 20.20 -43.46
C LEU A 393 18.82 19.10 -42.72
N PRO A 394 19.72 19.45 -41.78
CA PRO A 394 20.53 18.47 -41.07
C PRO A 394 19.72 17.71 -40.00
N ASP A 395 20.05 16.44 -39.77
CA ASP A 395 19.51 15.69 -38.62
C ASP A 395 19.84 16.37 -37.28
N PHE A 396 18.93 16.27 -36.32
CA PHE A 396 19.12 16.81 -34.97
C PHE A 396 18.65 15.85 -33.89
N ILE A 397 19.10 16.10 -32.66
CA ILE A 397 18.80 15.30 -31.48
C ILE A 397 18.04 16.16 -30.47
N LEU A 398 16.93 15.63 -29.97
CA LEU A 398 16.28 16.16 -28.78
C LEU A 398 16.76 15.35 -27.57
N SER A 399 17.15 16.05 -26.50
CA SER A 399 17.57 15.43 -25.24
C SER A 399 16.71 15.94 -24.08
N ALA A 400 16.10 15.03 -23.32
CA ALA A 400 15.25 15.34 -22.17
C ALA A 400 15.90 14.90 -20.85
N THR A 401 15.77 15.73 -19.81
CA THR A 401 16.21 15.37 -18.46
C THR A 401 15.42 16.05 -17.33
N ASP A 402 15.17 15.31 -16.24
CA ASP A 402 14.69 15.73 -14.91
C ASP A 402 15.79 16.39 -14.04
N GLY A 403 17.06 16.30 -14.45
CA GLY A 403 18.23 16.82 -13.72
C GLY A 403 18.81 15.90 -12.63
N LYS A 404 18.21 14.73 -12.42
CA LYS A 404 18.62 13.69 -11.46
C LYS A 404 19.14 12.41 -12.16
N GLN A 405 18.66 12.10 -13.36
CA GLN A 405 19.16 10.96 -14.13
C GLN A 405 20.61 11.14 -14.59
N THR A 406 21.36 10.03 -14.72
CA THR A 406 22.79 10.07 -15.06
C THR A 406 23.09 10.44 -16.51
N SER A 407 22.14 10.22 -17.42
CA SER A 407 22.27 10.56 -18.84
C SER A 407 20.89 10.91 -19.40
N PRO A 408 20.76 12.02 -20.16
CA PRO A 408 19.48 12.41 -20.76
C PRO A 408 18.92 11.33 -21.69
N ALA A 409 17.60 11.22 -21.75
CA ALA A 409 16.94 10.47 -22.80
C ALA A 409 17.07 11.23 -24.12
N THR A 410 17.43 10.54 -25.21
CA THR A 410 17.68 11.17 -26.51
C THR A 410 16.84 10.55 -27.62
N VAL A 411 16.39 11.36 -28.56
CA VAL A 411 15.72 10.92 -29.78
C VAL A 411 16.26 11.69 -30.98
N ASP A 412 16.65 10.95 -32.01
CA ASP A 412 17.12 11.48 -33.29
C ASP A 412 15.92 11.83 -34.18
N VAL A 413 16.00 12.97 -34.87
CA VAL A 413 14.96 13.45 -35.77
C VAL A 413 15.58 13.79 -37.12
N ASN A 414 15.02 13.21 -38.17
CA ASN A 414 15.35 13.48 -39.56
C ASN A 414 14.17 14.21 -40.23
N PRO A 415 14.33 15.47 -40.67
CA PRO A 415 13.28 16.27 -41.28
C PRO A 415 12.96 15.90 -42.75
N GLY A 416 13.60 14.85 -43.28
CA GLY A 416 13.54 14.45 -44.67
C GLY A 416 14.28 15.40 -45.60
N ASN A 417 14.19 15.10 -46.89
CA ASN A 417 14.83 15.90 -47.93
C ASN A 417 13.96 17.09 -48.32
N THR A 418 14.61 18.15 -48.77
CA THR A 418 13.95 19.29 -49.42
C THR A 418 13.38 18.85 -50.77
N ILE A 419 12.21 19.40 -51.11
CA ILE A 419 11.58 19.26 -52.42
C ILE A 419 11.98 20.48 -53.22
N ASP A 420 12.86 20.25 -54.20
CA ASP A 420 13.37 21.28 -55.10
C ASP A 420 12.24 21.85 -55.99
N VAL A 421 12.33 23.15 -56.27
CA VAL A 421 11.43 23.87 -57.17
C VAL A 421 12.24 24.42 -58.33
N ASN A 422 11.81 24.12 -59.56
CA ASN A 422 12.51 24.55 -60.76
C ASN A 422 12.70 26.08 -60.82
N ASP A 423 13.96 26.51 -60.81
CA ASP A 423 14.41 27.86 -61.08
C ASP A 423 14.40 28.17 -62.57
N ALA A 424 14.08 29.42 -62.92
CA ALA A 424 14.03 29.81 -64.32
C ALA A 424 15.43 30.03 -64.89
N ALA A 425 15.70 29.44 -66.06
CA ALA A 425 16.93 29.76 -66.79
C ALA A 425 17.08 31.26 -67.08
N THR A 426 18.31 31.75 -66.93
CA THR A 426 18.71 33.13 -67.17
C THR A 426 19.63 33.24 -68.39
N ILE A 427 19.63 34.40 -69.04
CA ILE A 427 20.54 34.74 -70.14
C ILE A 427 21.12 36.13 -69.93
N THR A 428 22.43 36.26 -70.11
CA THR A 428 23.17 37.50 -69.97
C THR A 428 23.92 37.81 -71.26
N LEU A 429 23.73 39.02 -71.78
CA LEU A 429 24.49 39.54 -72.91
C LEU A 429 25.89 39.96 -72.44
N GLU A 430 26.93 39.33 -72.99
CA GLU A 430 28.32 39.61 -72.58
C GLU A 430 28.96 40.69 -73.44
N SER A 431 28.70 40.65 -74.75
CA SER A 431 29.22 41.64 -75.69
C SER A 431 28.33 41.77 -76.91
N THR A 432 28.37 42.96 -77.51
CA THR A 432 27.79 43.25 -78.82
C THR A 432 28.82 43.97 -79.67
N THR A 433 28.88 43.60 -80.95
CA THR A 433 29.67 44.33 -81.93
C THR A 433 28.97 45.67 -82.20
N PRO A 434 29.64 46.82 -82.01
CA PRO A 434 28.96 48.12 -81.98
C PRO A 434 28.57 48.66 -83.36
N ASN A 435 29.23 48.17 -84.41
CA ASN A 435 28.93 48.48 -85.80
C ASN A 435 29.61 47.46 -86.71
N PHE A 436 29.08 47.35 -87.91
CA PHE A 436 29.73 46.66 -89.03
C PHE A 436 30.05 47.67 -90.12
N THR A 437 31.11 47.42 -90.88
CA THR A 437 31.51 48.29 -92.01
C THR A 437 31.08 47.63 -93.31
N GLU A 438 30.46 48.40 -94.19
CA GLU A 438 30.09 47.98 -95.55
C GLU A 438 31.34 47.48 -96.32
N GLU A 439 31.10 46.60 -97.31
CA GLU A 439 32.10 45.88 -98.12
C GLU A 439 33.05 44.93 -97.35
N ASN A 440 32.98 44.88 -96.02
CA ASN A 440 33.88 44.10 -95.17
C ASN A 440 33.20 43.02 -94.33
N ALA A 441 31.87 43.03 -94.25
CA ALA A 441 31.15 42.03 -93.46
C ALA A 441 31.20 40.67 -94.15
N VAL A 442 31.45 39.62 -93.38
CA VAL A 442 31.43 38.25 -93.85
C VAL A 442 30.47 37.41 -93.03
N ALA A 443 29.91 36.36 -93.67
CA ALA A 443 29.22 35.33 -92.93
C ALA A 443 30.15 34.80 -91.83
N THR A 444 29.60 34.52 -90.64
CA THR A 444 30.31 34.16 -89.40
C THR A 444 30.92 35.30 -88.58
N ASP A 445 30.84 36.56 -89.03
CA ASP A 445 31.21 37.68 -88.15
C ASP A 445 30.34 37.71 -86.89
N VAL A 446 30.97 37.85 -85.73
CA VAL A 446 30.29 37.82 -84.43
C VAL A 446 29.53 39.13 -84.23
N VAL A 447 28.23 39.01 -83.94
CA VAL A 447 27.31 40.11 -83.63
C VAL A 447 27.17 40.29 -82.13
N ALA A 448 27.05 39.19 -81.40
CA ALA A 448 26.94 39.21 -79.95
C ALA A 448 27.48 37.92 -79.33
N SER A 449 27.86 37.98 -78.06
CA SER A 449 28.11 36.81 -77.21
C SER A 449 27.25 36.87 -75.96
N PHE A 450 26.86 35.70 -75.46
CA PHE A 450 25.99 35.58 -74.28
C PHE A 450 26.38 34.38 -73.42
N SER A 451 26.02 34.42 -72.15
CA SER A 451 26.04 33.27 -71.23
C SER A 451 24.65 32.97 -70.72
N THR A 452 24.45 31.72 -70.30
CA THR A 452 23.22 31.24 -69.69
C THR A 452 23.53 30.59 -68.35
N ASN A 453 22.63 30.72 -67.39
CA ASN A 453 22.73 30.07 -66.09
C ASN A 453 21.37 29.52 -65.68
N ASP A 454 21.39 28.40 -64.99
CA ASP A 454 20.23 27.72 -64.41
C ASP A 454 20.68 27.20 -63.04
N GLU A 455 19.93 27.51 -61.97
CA GLU A 455 20.37 27.25 -60.59
C GLU A 455 20.23 25.77 -60.22
N ASP A 456 19.26 25.07 -60.80
CA ASP A 456 19.10 23.61 -60.69
C ASP A 456 20.16 22.83 -61.50
N GLY A 457 20.88 23.52 -62.39
CA GLY A 457 21.82 22.93 -63.32
C GLY A 457 21.14 22.28 -64.54
N ASP A 458 19.90 22.66 -64.84
CA ASP A 458 19.18 22.18 -66.00
C ASP A 458 19.78 22.71 -67.32
N THR A 459 19.49 21.99 -68.40
CA THR A 459 20.05 22.33 -69.71
C THR A 459 19.31 23.51 -70.34
N VAL A 460 19.98 24.66 -70.42
CA VAL A 460 19.41 25.85 -71.05
C VAL A 460 19.46 25.78 -72.58
N THR A 461 18.31 25.96 -73.22
CA THR A 461 18.14 26.11 -74.67
C THR A 461 17.96 27.58 -75.03
N VAL A 462 18.74 28.07 -76.00
CA VAL A 462 18.61 29.45 -76.51
C VAL A 462 18.05 29.46 -77.94
N THR A 463 17.08 30.33 -78.17
CA THR A 463 16.48 30.59 -79.48
C THR A 463 16.72 32.04 -79.90
N LEU A 464 16.59 32.29 -81.20
CA LEU A 464 16.91 33.55 -81.85
C LEU A 464 15.71 33.98 -82.71
N SER A 465 15.24 35.22 -82.56
CA SER A 465 14.04 35.71 -83.24
C SER A 465 14.22 35.95 -84.74
N ASP A 466 15.42 36.33 -85.18
CA ASP A 466 15.77 36.51 -86.59
C ASP A 466 16.86 35.52 -87.01
N THR A 467 16.43 34.42 -87.65
CA THR A 467 17.33 33.40 -88.21
C THR A 467 17.65 33.64 -89.69
N VAL A 468 17.21 34.76 -90.25
CA VAL A 468 17.51 35.15 -91.64
C VAL A 468 18.84 35.88 -91.68
N ASN A 469 19.00 36.92 -90.86
CA ASN A 469 20.21 37.74 -90.83
C ASN A 469 21.26 37.19 -89.85
N TYR A 470 20.83 36.42 -88.86
CA TYR A 470 21.70 35.89 -87.82
C TYR A 470 21.59 34.36 -87.66
N ALA A 471 22.64 33.76 -87.10
CA ALA A 471 22.66 32.36 -86.71
C ALA A 471 23.29 32.20 -85.33
N LEU A 472 22.79 31.23 -84.56
CA LEU A 472 23.36 30.85 -83.27
C LEU A 472 24.50 29.84 -83.49
N VAL A 473 25.69 30.10 -82.98
CA VAL A 473 26.85 29.20 -83.03
C VAL A 473 27.46 29.08 -81.63
N GLY A 474 27.03 28.08 -80.87
CA GLY A 474 27.37 27.99 -79.45
C GLY A 474 26.81 29.19 -78.69
N ASN A 475 27.65 29.86 -77.93
CA ASN A 475 27.32 31.04 -77.11
C ASN A 475 27.47 32.38 -77.85
N THR A 476 27.50 32.35 -79.18
CA THR A 476 27.57 33.56 -80.00
C THR A 476 26.49 33.60 -81.05
N VAL A 477 26.13 34.83 -81.42
CA VAL A 477 25.30 35.16 -82.57
C VAL A 477 26.22 35.67 -83.65
N VAL A 478 26.13 35.09 -84.85
CA VAL A 478 26.95 35.47 -86.00
C VAL A 478 26.10 35.88 -87.19
N LEU A 479 26.67 36.64 -88.12
CA LEU A 479 26.02 36.96 -89.39
C LEU A 479 25.85 35.70 -90.25
N THR A 480 24.67 35.56 -90.84
CA THR A 480 24.48 34.66 -91.99
C THR A 480 25.03 35.31 -93.26
N GLN A 481 24.99 34.59 -94.38
CA GLN A 481 25.26 35.21 -95.66
C GLN A 481 24.31 36.37 -95.96
N ALA A 482 23.03 36.24 -95.64
CA ALA A 482 22.06 37.31 -95.87
C ALA A 482 22.31 38.55 -94.99
N GLY A 483 22.70 38.34 -93.73
CA GLY A 483 23.09 39.45 -92.84
C GLY A 483 24.36 40.17 -93.32
N ALA A 484 25.36 39.41 -93.77
CA ALA A 484 26.58 39.99 -94.35
C ALA A 484 26.30 40.75 -95.66
N ASP A 485 25.45 40.21 -96.54
CA ASP A 485 25.04 40.87 -97.78
C ASP A 485 24.23 42.16 -97.48
N LEU A 486 23.40 42.15 -96.43
CA LEU A 486 22.64 43.33 -95.99
C LEU A 486 23.57 44.45 -95.54
N VAL A 487 24.55 44.15 -94.68
CA VAL A 487 25.59 45.12 -94.26
C VAL A 487 26.40 45.62 -95.45
N ASN A 488 26.83 44.73 -96.35
CA ASN A 488 27.63 45.08 -97.53
C ASN A 488 26.85 45.85 -98.60
N SER A 489 25.54 46.08 -98.41
CA SER A 489 24.72 46.96 -99.24
C SER A 489 24.47 48.33 -98.61
N GLY A 490 25.11 48.61 -97.47
CA GLY A 490 24.95 49.84 -96.70
C GLY A 490 23.68 49.88 -95.84
N ALA A 491 22.97 48.75 -95.67
CA ALA A 491 21.76 48.70 -94.86
C ALA A 491 22.07 48.34 -93.39
N ASP A 492 21.31 48.93 -92.47
CA ASP A 492 21.38 48.59 -91.05
C ASP A 492 20.81 47.20 -90.77
N LEU A 493 21.45 46.50 -89.83
CA LEU A 493 21.03 45.20 -89.33
C LEU A 493 19.80 45.34 -88.41
N PRO A 494 18.78 44.47 -88.52
CA PRO A 494 17.58 44.56 -87.67
C PRO A 494 17.84 44.13 -86.23
N ASP A 495 17.15 44.74 -85.27
CA ASP A 495 17.15 44.26 -83.88
C ASP A 495 16.66 42.80 -83.80
N PHE A 496 17.22 42.03 -82.86
CA PHE A 496 16.80 40.66 -82.60
C PHE A 496 16.72 40.38 -81.10
N THR A 497 16.09 39.27 -80.74
CA THR A 497 15.90 38.82 -79.36
C THR A 497 16.47 37.43 -79.20
N LEU A 498 17.22 37.22 -78.14
CA LEU A 498 17.61 35.89 -77.65
C LEU A 498 16.63 35.47 -76.56
N SER A 499 16.16 34.22 -76.60
CA SER A 499 15.25 33.67 -75.58
C SER A 499 15.83 32.37 -75.04
N ALA A 500 16.06 32.32 -73.72
CA ALA A 500 16.59 31.18 -72.99
C ALA A 500 15.49 30.48 -72.20
N THR A 501 15.49 29.14 -72.23
CA THR A 501 14.59 28.31 -71.45
C THR A 501 15.23 26.98 -71.06
N ASP A 502 14.98 26.54 -69.82
CA ASP A 502 15.25 25.19 -69.29
C ASP A 502 14.30 24.10 -69.85
N GLY A 503 13.18 24.49 -70.49
CA GLY A 503 12.12 23.60 -70.97
C GLY A 503 10.98 23.36 -69.97
N VAL A 504 11.07 23.88 -68.75
CA VAL A 504 10.06 23.81 -67.69
C VAL A 504 9.38 25.17 -67.49
N GLN A 505 10.13 26.28 -67.54
CA GLN A 505 9.58 27.62 -67.36
C GLN A 505 8.54 27.95 -68.44
N THR A 506 7.40 28.51 -68.02
CA THR A 506 6.29 28.83 -68.94
C THR A 506 6.57 30.02 -69.86
N THR A 507 7.49 30.89 -69.45
CA THR A 507 7.92 32.08 -70.21
C THR A 507 9.45 32.11 -70.27
N PRO A 508 10.07 32.00 -71.46
CA PRO A 508 11.52 32.12 -71.62
C PRO A 508 12.04 33.48 -71.15
N THR A 509 13.24 33.49 -70.58
CA THR A 509 13.95 34.74 -70.28
C THR A 509 14.51 35.32 -71.57
N THR A 510 14.27 36.60 -71.84
CA THR A 510 14.66 37.23 -73.10
C THR A 510 15.64 38.39 -72.93
N VAL A 511 16.54 38.53 -73.89
CA VAL A 511 17.46 39.67 -74.04
C VAL A 511 17.33 40.21 -75.47
N ASP A 512 17.04 41.51 -75.59
CA ASP A 512 17.02 42.21 -76.87
C ASP A 512 18.43 42.72 -77.21
N VAL A 513 18.81 42.59 -78.48
CA VAL A 513 20.12 42.95 -78.99
C VAL A 513 19.97 43.89 -80.18
N ASN A 514 20.64 45.05 -80.08
CA ASN A 514 20.78 46.00 -81.18
C ASN A 514 22.25 45.96 -81.68
N PRO A 515 22.49 45.54 -82.94
CA PRO A 515 23.83 45.40 -83.53
C PRO A 515 24.48 46.71 -83.98
N GLY A 516 23.86 47.86 -83.68
CA GLY A 516 24.30 49.18 -84.12
C GLY A 516 24.09 49.43 -85.61
N ASN A 517 24.46 50.63 -86.05
CA ASN A 517 24.31 51.04 -87.44
C ASN A 517 25.48 50.55 -88.29
N THR A 518 25.22 50.33 -89.58
CA THR A 518 26.25 50.07 -90.59
C THR A 518 27.05 51.35 -90.85
N VAL A 519 28.37 51.19 -91.03
CA VAL A 519 29.29 52.26 -91.41
C VAL A 519 29.53 52.18 -92.91
N ASP A 520 28.95 53.13 -93.63
CA ASP A 520 29.08 53.25 -95.08
C ASP A 520 30.53 53.54 -95.49
N VAL A 521 30.97 52.92 -96.57
CA VAL A 521 32.24 53.24 -97.22
C VAL A 521 31.99 54.03 -98.51
N ASN A 522 32.94 54.89 -98.89
CA ASN A 522 32.75 55.68 -100.11
C ASN A 522 33.00 54.81 -101.35
N ASP A 523 31.92 54.40 -102.00
CA ASP A 523 31.95 53.61 -103.23
C ASP A 523 32.77 54.27 -104.36
N ALA A 524 33.43 53.42 -105.14
CA ALA A 524 34.01 53.84 -106.42
C ALA A 524 32.88 54.17 -107.41
N ALA A 525 32.93 55.36 -108.01
CA ALA A 525 31.95 55.80 -109.00
C ALA A 525 31.77 54.76 -110.13
N THR A 526 30.59 54.17 -110.23
CA THR A 526 30.28 53.17 -111.25
C THR A 526 29.82 53.87 -112.53
N ILE A 527 30.62 53.80 -113.60
CA ILE A 527 30.19 54.24 -114.94
C ILE A 527 29.49 53.08 -115.63
N THR A 528 28.17 53.20 -115.82
CA THR A 528 27.42 52.28 -116.67
C THR A 528 27.52 52.77 -118.10
N VAL A 529 28.24 52.05 -118.97
CA VAL A 529 28.28 52.35 -120.40
C VAL A 529 27.06 51.68 -121.06
N GLU A 530 26.00 52.44 -121.30
CA GLU A 530 24.95 52.03 -122.24
C GLU A 530 25.56 52.02 -123.65
N THR A 531 25.70 50.83 -124.24
CA THR A 531 26.05 50.72 -125.66
C THR A 531 24.78 50.84 -126.49
N THR A 532 24.45 52.06 -126.92
CA THR A 532 23.54 52.25 -128.06
C THR A 532 24.30 51.87 -129.34
N THR A 533 23.88 50.76 -129.95
CA THR A 533 24.33 50.40 -131.31
C THR A 533 23.59 51.28 -132.31
N GLU A 534 24.12 52.48 -132.56
CA GLU A 534 23.74 53.23 -133.77
C GLU A 534 24.44 52.57 -134.98
N SER A 535 23.66 51.95 -135.85
CA SER A 535 24.12 51.49 -137.15
C SER A 535 24.46 52.71 -138.02
N PHE A 536 25.74 52.98 -138.23
CA PHE A 536 26.18 53.98 -139.22
C PHE A 536 25.87 53.47 -140.64
N THR A 537 25.03 54.19 -141.38
CA THR A 537 24.87 54.02 -142.84
C THR A 537 25.78 54.99 -143.58
N GLU A 538 26.31 54.58 -144.73
CA GLU A 538 27.43 55.15 -145.51
C GLU A 538 27.26 56.60 -146.03
N GLU A 539 26.18 57.32 -145.74
CA GLU A 539 25.82 58.53 -146.52
C GLU A 539 26.08 59.91 -145.88
N ASP A 540 26.65 60.02 -144.67
CA ASP A 540 26.91 61.34 -144.05
C ASP A 540 28.40 61.62 -143.76
N ALA A 541 29.22 61.53 -144.81
CA ALA A 541 30.55 62.13 -144.83
C ALA A 541 30.56 63.40 -145.71
N VAL A 542 30.46 64.58 -145.09
CA VAL A 542 31.02 65.85 -145.58
C VAL A 542 31.67 66.60 -144.43
#